data_AF-A0A5D3APG1-F1
#
_entry.id   AF-A0A5D3APG1-F1
#
_cell.length_a   1.000
_cell.length_b   1.000
_cell.length_c   1.000
_cell.angle_alpha   90.00
_cell.angle_beta   90.00
_cell.angle_gamma   90.00
#
_symmetry.space_group_name_H-M   'P 1'
#
loop_
_entity.id
_entity.type
_entity.pdbx_description
1 polymer ?
#
loop_
_entity_poly.entity_id
_entity_poly.type
_entity_poly.pdbx_seq_one_letter_code
_entity_poly.pdbx_strand_id
1 'polypeptide(L)'
;MLAGIRNRRKAPVTPPDPEGINYTKEHVSIARTIRRRQKILGEVWRRLPTIQWVLILAGMGWLLALPYEGLWRGTYVDEHALQPAQVTVYFDWANVHKADLYLGELERIVNITFEERTEYLQKSFSESGLYTDNTSTATYAHVSPPRSAGTETILVSANWVSRDGGPNLRGIATLLAMGDFMRGQNYWAFDFVLVIGEGYQTGLADFMEEYSSLFSGKVWTGVNIDYPGHSFSHLGLFYEGTNGRLPNQDTLNTFSRVADSTGVPVRYHNIPDEVEVYRWPFGWLGQYLLAAKHLLHHLAYAGLGRGSGGHGPMARHRIDSYTVYAAPATGPHGFHSLGRTLESTLRSYNNLLERLHASYFFYLLPRPGRFLEVGKYLPAAVLMGAGLTLGGLDVPRPLEAVGLLGAGGVVAGCIWLWPLVYVLLPLLSRVPRPTNDVRKSTESLLLLTYGALVPTLAMINFPQAVILALISIISLKTHRWVRFGTSLVIVAAMPVVLRKTGMDMGKEWEEVGNLVWPGVHVVLLPLCLVNCVLTKPF
;
A
#
# COMPACT_ATOMS: atom_id res chain seq x y z
N MET A 1 -10.40 38.76 53.05
CA MET A 1 -10.24 37.28 53.01
C MET A 1 -9.19 36.96 51.95
N LEU A 2 -7.92 36.80 52.31
CA LEU A 2 -6.87 36.17 51.48
C LEU A 2 -5.61 36.06 52.35
N ALA A 3 -5.68 35.12 53.29
CA ALA A 3 -4.55 34.67 54.08
C ALA A 3 -4.36 33.18 53.80
N GLY A 4 -3.11 32.77 53.53
CA GLY A 4 -2.72 31.37 53.68
C GLY A 4 -2.25 30.64 52.42
N ILE A 5 -1.15 31.09 51.80
CA ILE A 5 -0.19 30.13 51.21
C ILE A 5 1.19 30.46 51.79
N ARG A 6 1.42 29.86 52.96
CA ARG A 6 2.69 29.90 53.69
C ARG A 6 3.69 29.07 52.89
N ASN A 7 4.53 29.75 52.10
CA ASN A 7 5.72 29.16 51.49
C ASN A 7 6.54 28.49 52.60
N ARG A 8 6.64 27.16 52.58
CA ARG A 8 7.64 26.43 53.36
C ARG A 8 9.01 26.96 52.93
N ARG A 9 9.60 27.84 53.74
CA ARG A 9 10.99 28.26 53.63
C ARG A 9 11.83 26.98 53.54
N LYS A 10 12.37 26.68 52.35
CA LYS A 10 13.52 25.79 52.24
C LYS A 10 14.62 26.40 53.13
N ALA A 11 15.17 25.60 54.03
CA ALA A 11 16.31 26.00 54.83
C ALA A 11 17.40 26.60 53.91
N PRO A 12 18.08 27.68 54.33
CA PRO A 12 19.25 28.16 53.60
C PRO A 12 20.27 27.01 53.57
N VAL A 13 20.55 26.51 52.36
CA VAL A 13 21.62 25.53 52.15
C VAL A 13 22.91 26.27 52.43
N THR A 14 23.63 25.85 53.45
CA THR A 14 24.94 26.36 53.83
C THR A 14 25.87 26.37 52.60
N PRO A 15 26.68 27.42 52.40
CA PRO A 15 27.79 27.36 51.45
C PRO A 15 28.66 26.14 51.77
N PRO A 16 29.24 25.46 50.75
CA PRO A 16 30.17 24.36 51.01
C PRO A 16 31.34 24.88 51.86
N ASP A 17 31.70 24.08 52.86
CA ASP A 17 32.77 24.32 53.81
C ASP A 17 34.10 24.62 53.07
N PRO A 18 34.73 25.79 53.30
CA PRO A 18 35.96 26.18 52.59
C PRO A 18 37.19 25.33 52.95
N GLU A 19 37.14 24.49 54.00
CA GLU A 19 38.25 23.60 54.37
C GLU A 19 38.10 22.17 53.81
N GLY A 20 36.97 21.86 53.17
CA GLY A 20 36.69 20.56 52.56
C GLY A 20 36.78 20.59 51.04
N ILE A 21 37.99 20.33 50.50
CA ILE A 21 38.30 20.16 49.06
C ILE A 21 38.25 21.48 48.26
N ASN A 22 39.39 21.87 47.68
CA ASN A 22 39.56 23.06 46.82
C ASN A 22 38.57 23.06 45.62
N TYR A 23 37.43 23.73 45.75
CA TYR A 23 36.55 24.01 44.62
C TYR A 23 37.12 25.16 43.79
N THR A 24 37.71 24.86 42.63
CA THR A 24 38.13 25.88 41.66
C THR A 24 36.92 26.66 41.12
N LYS A 25 37.13 27.87 40.59
CA LYS A 25 36.07 28.65 39.91
C LYS A 25 35.38 27.83 38.79
N GLU A 26 36.14 26.92 38.16
CA GLU A 26 35.65 25.98 37.16
C GLU A 26 34.64 24.98 37.76
N HIS A 27 34.92 24.38 38.92
CA HIS A 27 33.98 23.48 39.62
C HIS A 27 32.64 24.16 39.94
N VAL A 28 32.66 25.45 40.33
CA VAL A 28 31.43 26.22 40.59
C VAL A 28 30.66 26.49 39.29
N SER A 29 31.35 26.75 38.18
CA SER A 29 30.73 26.97 36.86
C SER A 29 30.10 25.68 36.31
N ILE A 30 30.76 24.54 36.49
CA ILE A 30 30.27 23.20 36.14
C ILE A 30 29.05 22.86 37.01
N ALA A 31 29.11 23.07 38.33
CA ALA A 31 27.98 22.83 39.23
C ALA A 31 26.75 23.68 38.87
N ARG A 32 26.93 24.97 38.51
CA ARG A 32 25.84 25.81 38.01
C ARG A 32 25.26 25.28 36.69
N THR A 33 26.11 24.80 35.79
CA THR A 33 25.70 24.22 34.50
C THR A 33 24.90 22.93 34.70
N ILE A 34 25.38 22.01 35.55
CA ILE A 34 24.69 20.77 35.91
C ILE A 34 23.34 21.09 36.56
N ARG A 35 23.28 22.03 37.50
CA ARG A 35 22.03 22.46 38.15
C ARG A 35 21.04 23.05 37.16
N ARG A 36 21.50 23.87 36.21
CA ARG A 36 20.66 24.41 35.13
C ARG A 36 20.13 23.28 34.23
N ARG A 37 20.98 22.34 33.83
CA ARG A 37 20.59 21.16 33.04
C ARG A 37 19.55 20.30 33.78
N GLN A 38 19.77 19.97 35.05
CA GLN A 38 18.82 19.22 35.87
C GLN A 38 17.47 19.94 36.02
N LYS A 39 17.47 21.27 36.17
CA LYS A 39 16.23 22.06 36.23
C LYS A 39 15.48 22.04 34.90
N ILE A 40 16.19 22.20 33.78
CA ILE A 40 15.60 22.14 32.44
C ILE A 40 15.05 20.73 32.16
N LEU A 41 15.86 19.69 32.41
CA LEU A 41 15.45 18.30 32.24
C LEU A 41 14.25 17.97 33.12
N GLY A 42 14.25 18.37 34.40
CA GLY A 42 13.11 18.15 35.29
C GLY A 42 11.82 18.82 34.81
N GLU A 43 11.92 20.02 34.24
CA GLU A 43 10.76 20.71 33.65
C GLU A 43 10.26 20.00 32.38
N VAL A 44 11.17 19.54 31.52
CA VAL A 44 10.85 18.77 30.30
C VAL A 44 10.18 17.45 30.68
N TRP A 45 10.74 16.69 31.63
CA TRP A 45 10.17 15.44 32.14
C TRP A 45 8.77 15.64 32.69
N ARG A 46 8.52 16.73 33.41
CA ARG A 46 7.18 17.07 33.93
C ARG A 46 6.17 17.34 32.82
N ARG A 47 6.59 17.95 31.71
CA ARG A 47 5.72 18.28 30.56
C ARG A 47 5.66 17.18 29.51
N LEU A 48 6.45 16.11 29.65
CA LEU A 48 6.56 15.05 28.66
C LEU A 48 5.20 14.43 28.25
N PRO A 49 4.25 14.14 29.17
CA PRO A 49 2.94 13.63 28.78
C PRO A 49 2.15 14.60 27.89
N THR A 50 2.25 15.90 28.15
CA THR A 50 1.60 16.95 27.34
C THR A 50 2.25 17.03 25.96
N ILE A 51 3.58 17.01 25.90
CA ILE A 51 4.33 17.04 24.63
C ILE A 51 3.94 15.86 23.75
N GLN A 52 3.85 14.66 24.32
CA GLN A 52 3.43 13.46 23.59
C GLN A 52 2.05 13.62 22.95
N TRP A 53 1.06 14.08 23.73
CA TRP A 53 -0.30 14.30 23.21
C TRP A 53 -0.35 15.41 22.16
N VAL A 54 0.40 16.49 22.34
CA VAL A 54 0.51 17.55 21.33
C VAL A 54 1.05 16.99 20.01
N LEU A 55 2.10 16.18 20.04
CA LEU A 55 2.67 15.55 18.83
C LEU A 55 1.69 14.58 18.17
N ILE A 56 1.03 13.72 18.96
CA ILE A 56 0.03 12.79 18.44
C ILE A 56 -1.13 13.53 17.78
N LEU A 57 -1.68 14.54 18.46
CA LEU A 57 -2.80 15.34 17.94
C LEU A 57 -2.39 16.17 16.73
N ALA A 58 -1.16 16.71 16.71
CA ALA A 58 -0.61 17.39 15.54
C ALA A 58 -0.47 16.42 14.35
N GLY A 59 0.02 15.20 14.57
CA GLY A 59 0.11 14.16 13.54
C GLY A 59 -1.26 13.74 13.00
N MET A 60 -2.24 13.53 13.88
CA MET A 60 -3.63 13.24 13.49
C MET A 60 -4.26 14.42 12.74
N GLY A 61 -4.04 15.66 13.21
CA GLY A 61 -4.51 16.86 12.54
C GLY A 61 -3.89 17.02 11.15
N TRP A 62 -2.61 16.66 11.00
CA TRP A 62 -1.93 16.68 9.70
C TRP A 62 -2.46 15.61 8.74
N LEU A 63 -2.78 14.41 9.25
CA LEU A 63 -3.45 13.37 8.47
C LEU A 63 -4.81 13.84 7.95
N LEU A 64 -5.58 14.52 8.80
CA LEU A 64 -6.84 15.16 8.42
C LEU A 64 -6.64 16.38 7.50
N ALA A 65 -5.46 16.97 7.45
CA ALA A 65 -5.19 18.07 6.53
C ALA A 65 -4.89 17.58 5.10
N LEU A 66 -4.53 16.31 4.89
CA LEU A 66 -4.13 15.79 3.56
C LEU A 66 -5.16 16.00 2.44
N PRO A 67 -6.48 15.92 2.67
CA PRO A 67 -7.48 16.22 1.65
C PRO A 67 -7.66 17.72 1.36
N TYR A 68 -6.82 18.61 1.88
CA TYR A 68 -6.85 20.03 1.56
C TYR A 68 -6.10 20.34 0.26
N GLU A 69 -6.75 21.03 -0.69
CA GLU A 69 -6.22 21.27 -2.04
C GLU A 69 -4.87 22.02 -2.06
N GLY A 70 -4.61 22.87 -1.05
CA GLY A 70 -3.37 23.63 -0.95
C GLY A 70 -2.12 22.78 -0.66
N LEU A 71 -2.28 21.49 -0.36
CA LEU A 71 -1.15 20.56 -0.19
C LEU A 71 -0.78 19.82 -1.48
N TRP A 72 -1.63 19.86 -2.51
CA TRP A 72 -1.48 19.04 -3.71
C TRP A 72 -0.73 19.75 -4.83
N ARG A 73 -0.22 18.98 -5.78
CA ARG A 73 0.32 19.47 -7.05
C ARG A 73 -0.44 18.86 -8.23
N GLY A 74 -0.42 19.55 -9.36
CA GLY A 74 -0.92 19.00 -10.63
C GLY A 74 0.01 17.90 -11.11
N THR A 75 -0.53 16.80 -11.63
CA THR A 75 0.29 15.77 -12.26
C THR A 75 0.92 16.28 -13.54
N TYR A 76 2.12 15.79 -13.83
CA TYR A 76 2.85 16.04 -15.05
C TYR A 76 3.68 14.81 -15.36
N VAL A 77 4.26 14.73 -16.56
CA VAL A 77 5.12 13.61 -16.95
C VAL A 77 6.56 14.08 -16.85
N ASP A 78 7.33 13.51 -15.92
CA ASP A 78 8.74 13.84 -15.72
C ASP A 78 9.58 13.30 -16.89
N GLU A 79 9.30 12.06 -17.33
CA GLU A 79 10.03 11.40 -18.40
C GLU A 79 9.61 11.90 -19.79
N HIS A 80 10.46 12.74 -20.39
CA HIS A 80 10.20 13.35 -21.69
C HIS A 80 10.11 12.34 -22.83
N ALA A 81 10.75 11.17 -22.72
CA ALA A 81 10.69 10.14 -23.74
C ALA A 81 9.28 9.54 -23.91
N LEU A 82 8.43 9.57 -22.87
CA LEU A 82 7.10 8.97 -22.93
C LEU A 82 6.17 9.63 -23.97
N GLN A 83 6.31 10.94 -24.20
CA GLN A 83 5.55 11.68 -25.24
C GLN A 83 4.06 11.27 -25.34
N PRO A 84 3.30 11.31 -24.23
CA PRO A 84 1.92 10.82 -24.18
C PRO A 84 1.03 11.52 -25.20
N ALA A 85 0.22 10.72 -25.92
CA ALA A 85 -0.75 11.20 -26.90
C ALA A 85 -0.16 11.99 -28.09
N GLN A 86 1.12 11.79 -28.44
CA GLN A 86 1.78 12.49 -29.55
C GLN A 86 1.86 11.66 -30.85
N VAL A 87 1.25 10.46 -30.87
CA VAL A 87 1.36 9.52 -31.99
C VAL A 87 0.01 9.30 -32.66
N THR A 88 0.04 9.10 -33.98
CA THR A 88 -1.12 8.61 -34.73
C THR A 88 -1.37 7.14 -34.38
N VAL A 89 -2.63 6.84 -34.07
CA VAL A 89 -3.10 5.53 -33.62
C VAL A 89 -3.74 4.77 -34.78
N TYR A 90 -3.28 3.55 -35.03
CA TYR A 90 -3.64 2.70 -36.18
C TYR A 90 -4.64 1.58 -35.85
N PHE A 91 -4.91 1.33 -34.57
CA PHE A 91 -5.95 0.40 -34.13
C PHE A 91 -7.32 0.92 -34.60
N ASP A 92 -7.97 0.12 -35.44
CA ASP A 92 -9.13 0.50 -36.23
C ASP A 92 -10.26 -0.55 -36.14
N TRP A 93 -11.30 -0.39 -36.95
CA TRP A 93 -12.46 -1.28 -36.97
C TRP A 93 -12.16 -2.69 -37.50
N ALA A 94 -11.09 -2.91 -38.27
CA ALA A 94 -10.69 -4.25 -38.68
C ALA A 94 -10.17 -5.04 -37.48
N ASN A 95 -9.42 -4.37 -36.59
CA ASN A 95 -8.93 -4.96 -35.34
C ASN A 95 -10.09 -5.22 -34.36
N VAL A 96 -11.09 -4.32 -34.32
CA VAL A 96 -12.33 -4.54 -33.55
C VAL A 96 -13.08 -5.77 -34.05
N HIS A 97 -13.22 -5.94 -35.37
CA HIS A 97 -13.88 -7.11 -35.93
C HIS A 97 -13.17 -8.41 -35.53
N LYS A 98 -11.83 -8.44 -35.52
CA LYS A 98 -11.06 -9.59 -35.01
C LYS A 98 -11.34 -9.84 -33.52
N ALA A 99 -11.38 -8.79 -32.69
CA ALA A 99 -11.73 -8.92 -31.28
C ALA A 99 -13.14 -9.50 -31.10
N ASP A 100 -14.12 -9.08 -31.90
CA ASP A 100 -15.49 -9.65 -31.87
C ASP A 100 -15.51 -11.14 -32.26
N LEU A 101 -14.70 -11.55 -33.25
CA LEU A 101 -14.57 -12.96 -33.63
C LEU A 101 -13.96 -13.81 -32.51
N TYR A 102 -12.87 -13.34 -31.90
CA TYR A 102 -12.28 -14.02 -30.74
C TYR A 102 -13.26 -14.10 -29.58
N LEU A 103 -14.01 -13.02 -29.31
CA LEU A 103 -15.05 -13.01 -28.28
C LEU A 103 -16.12 -14.07 -28.53
N GLY A 104 -16.61 -14.19 -29.77
CA GLY A 104 -17.66 -15.16 -30.11
C GLY A 104 -17.23 -16.62 -29.90
N GLU A 105 -15.94 -16.92 -30.10
CA GLU A 105 -15.38 -18.24 -29.78
C GLU A 105 -15.14 -18.40 -28.27
N LEU A 106 -14.59 -17.38 -27.59
CA LEU A 106 -14.39 -17.35 -26.14
C LEU A 106 -15.69 -17.58 -25.35
N GLU A 107 -16.81 -17.01 -25.81
CA GLU A 107 -18.14 -17.20 -25.21
C GLU A 107 -18.62 -18.67 -25.27
N ARG A 108 -18.10 -19.49 -26.20
CA ARG A 108 -18.40 -20.93 -26.28
C ARG A 108 -17.56 -21.76 -25.33
N ILE A 109 -16.41 -21.23 -24.89
CA ILE A 109 -15.41 -21.95 -24.11
C ILE A 109 -15.22 -21.38 -22.68
N VAL A 110 -16.27 -20.78 -22.12
CA VAL A 110 -16.19 -20.15 -20.79
C VAL A 110 -15.99 -21.16 -19.66
N ASN A 111 -16.67 -22.31 -19.74
CA ASN A 111 -16.79 -23.30 -18.66
C ASN A 111 -15.99 -24.59 -18.93
N ILE A 112 -14.93 -24.52 -19.71
CA ILE A 112 -14.06 -25.66 -20.04
C ILE A 112 -12.79 -25.70 -19.18
N THR A 113 -12.04 -26.80 -19.25
CA THR A 113 -10.82 -26.98 -18.44
C THR A 113 -9.72 -26.01 -18.86
N PHE A 114 -8.70 -25.86 -18.01
CA PHE A 114 -7.56 -24.99 -18.32
C PHE A 114 -6.79 -25.46 -19.55
N GLU A 115 -6.66 -26.77 -19.74
CA GLU A 115 -5.95 -27.39 -20.86
C GLU A 115 -6.61 -27.06 -22.20
N GLU A 116 -7.94 -27.23 -22.28
CA GLU A 116 -8.73 -26.91 -23.48
C GLU A 116 -8.71 -25.39 -23.77
N ARG A 117 -8.73 -24.55 -22.73
CA ARG A 117 -8.60 -23.09 -22.89
C ARG A 117 -7.22 -22.72 -23.41
N THR A 118 -6.17 -23.31 -22.84
CA THR A 118 -4.78 -23.11 -23.25
C THR A 118 -4.58 -23.52 -24.70
N GLU A 119 -5.10 -24.68 -25.12
CA GLU A 119 -5.02 -25.14 -26.51
C GLU A 119 -5.64 -24.13 -27.48
N TYR A 120 -6.83 -23.61 -27.17
CA TYR A 120 -7.48 -22.58 -27.97
C TYR A 120 -6.65 -21.28 -28.04
N LEU A 121 -6.12 -20.82 -26.90
CA LEU A 121 -5.35 -19.58 -26.82
C LEU A 121 -4.02 -19.69 -27.58
N GLN A 122 -3.29 -20.80 -27.41
CA GLN A 122 -2.06 -21.08 -28.15
C GLN A 122 -2.35 -21.19 -29.65
N LYS A 123 -3.41 -21.88 -30.05
CA LYS A 123 -3.84 -21.93 -31.45
C LYS A 123 -4.11 -20.52 -32.00
N SER A 124 -4.86 -19.69 -31.28
CA SER A 124 -5.20 -18.33 -31.71
C SER A 124 -3.97 -17.43 -31.86
N PHE A 125 -3.00 -17.52 -30.93
CA PHE A 125 -1.75 -16.77 -31.02
C PHE A 125 -0.84 -17.28 -32.15
N SER A 126 -0.74 -18.60 -32.34
CA SER A 126 0.08 -19.19 -33.40
C SER A 126 -0.48 -18.91 -34.81
N GLU A 127 -1.80 -18.86 -34.98
CA GLU A 127 -2.45 -18.40 -36.22
C GLU A 127 -2.11 -16.93 -36.55
N SER A 128 -1.83 -16.12 -35.53
CA SER A 128 -1.35 -14.74 -35.68
C SER A 128 0.17 -14.66 -35.91
N GLY A 129 0.85 -15.81 -36.01
CA GLY A 129 2.30 -15.91 -36.24
C GLY A 129 3.16 -15.57 -35.02
N LEU A 130 2.61 -15.69 -33.81
CA LEU A 130 3.32 -15.45 -32.55
C LEU A 130 3.86 -16.76 -31.97
N TYR A 131 5.02 -16.69 -31.31
CA TYR A 131 5.47 -17.80 -30.45
C TYR A 131 4.58 -17.83 -29.22
N THR A 132 4.18 -19.02 -28.79
CA THR A 132 3.25 -19.21 -27.67
C THR A 132 3.58 -20.48 -26.91
N ASP A 133 3.35 -20.45 -25.61
CA ASP A 133 3.56 -21.56 -24.69
C ASP A 133 2.67 -21.35 -23.44
N ASN A 134 2.80 -22.22 -22.45
CA ASN A 134 2.04 -22.12 -21.20
C ASN A 134 2.87 -22.49 -19.97
N THR A 135 2.51 -21.90 -18.84
CA THR A 135 2.95 -22.33 -17.51
C THR A 135 1.87 -23.23 -16.89
N SER A 136 2.00 -23.52 -15.59
CA SER A 136 1.02 -24.32 -14.86
C SER A 136 -0.37 -23.67 -14.79
N THR A 137 -0.43 -22.33 -14.84
CA THR A 137 -1.69 -21.57 -14.66
C THR A 137 -1.82 -20.34 -15.57
N ALA A 138 -1.00 -20.20 -16.61
CA ALA A 138 -1.12 -19.13 -17.59
C ALA A 138 -0.75 -19.60 -19.00
N THR A 139 -1.39 -19.01 -20.00
CA THR A 139 -0.97 -19.10 -21.40
C THR A 139 -0.32 -17.79 -21.81
N TYR A 140 0.77 -17.83 -22.57
CA TYR A 140 1.45 -16.61 -23.01
C TYR A 140 1.84 -16.66 -24.49
N ALA A 141 2.09 -15.47 -25.04
CA ALA A 141 2.66 -15.29 -26.37
C ALA A 141 3.73 -14.20 -26.37
N HIS A 142 4.73 -14.38 -27.23
CA HIS A 142 5.84 -13.45 -27.40
C HIS A 142 5.75 -12.79 -28.77
N VAL A 143 5.76 -11.47 -28.76
CA VAL A 143 5.87 -10.64 -29.96
C VAL A 143 7.29 -10.09 -30.00
N SER A 144 8.05 -10.47 -31.03
CA SER A 144 9.39 -9.93 -31.32
C SER A 144 9.34 -9.04 -32.56
N PRO A 145 9.21 -7.71 -32.40
CA PRO A 145 9.24 -6.80 -33.54
C PRO A 145 10.60 -6.80 -34.24
N PRO A 146 10.67 -6.54 -35.56
CA PRO A 146 11.93 -6.58 -36.31
C PRO A 146 13.00 -5.59 -35.84
N ARG A 147 12.61 -4.50 -35.15
CA ARG A 147 13.53 -3.47 -34.64
C ARG A 147 13.94 -3.72 -33.18
N SER A 148 13.37 -4.73 -32.54
CA SER A 148 13.68 -5.04 -31.15
C SER A 148 15.03 -5.72 -31.02
N ALA A 149 15.78 -5.32 -30.01
CA ALA A 149 17.03 -5.97 -29.62
C ALA A 149 16.79 -7.17 -28.68
N GLY A 150 15.55 -7.41 -28.24
CA GLY A 150 15.18 -8.48 -27.30
C GLY A 150 15.63 -8.23 -25.86
N THR A 151 16.05 -6.99 -25.54
CA THR A 151 16.57 -6.59 -24.23
C THR A 151 15.52 -5.98 -23.31
N GLU A 152 14.55 -5.28 -23.90
CA GLU A 152 13.46 -4.59 -23.20
C GLU A 152 12.12 -5.20 -23.57
N THR A 153 11.27 -5.39 -22.55
CA THR A 153 9.96 -6.01 -22.71
C THR A 153 8.85 -5.14 -22.11
N ILE A 154 7.72 -5.05 -22.80
CA ILE A 154 6.46 -4.55 -22.26
C ILE A 154 5.53 -5.74 -22.06
N LEU A 155 5.02 -5.91 -20.84
CA LEU A 155 4.09 -7.00 -20.54
C LEU A 155 2.65 -6.49 -20.62
N VAL A 156 1.80 -7.19 -21.37
CA VAL A 156 0.37 -6.90 -21.44
C VAL A 156 -0.38 -8.15 -21.02
N SER A 157 -1.22 -8.05 -19.99
CA SER A 157 -1.93 -9.21 -19.46
C SER A 157 -3.44 -9.03 -19.48
N ALA A 158 -4.18 -10.14 -19.52
CA ALA A 158 -5.62 -10.16 -19.28
C ALA A 158 -5.95 -11.46 -18.53
N ASN A 159 -6.39 -11.34 -17.29
CA ASN A 159 -6.70 -12.53 -16.48
C ASN A 159 -8.10 -13.06 -16.80
N TRP A 160 -8.32 -14.36 -16.66
CA TRP A 160 -9.58 -15.01 -17.01
C TRP A 160 -10.76 -14.50 -16.19
N VAL A 161 -10.53 -14.27 -14.90
CA VAL A 161 -11.52 -13.70 -13.99
C VAL A 161 -11.31 -12.18 -13.96
N SER A 162 -12.41 -11.44 -14.01
CA SER A 162 -12.45 -9.99 -13.82
C SER A 162 -12.51 -9.64 -12.34
N ARG A 163 -12.23 -8.38 -11.99
CA ARG A 163 -12.42 -7.84 -10.65
C ARG A 163 -13.82 -8.11 -10.07
N ASP A 164 -14.84 -8.15 -10.93
CA ASP A 164 -16.24 -8.36 -10.53
C ASP A 164 -16.56 -9.82 -10.21
N GLY A 165 -15.58 -10.73 -10.36
CA GLY A 165 -15.74 -12.17 -10.16
C GLY A 165 -16.32 -12.92 -11.37
N GLY A 166 -16.78 -12.21 -12.40
CA GLY A 166 -17.21 -12.78 -13.68
C GLY A 166 -16.04 -13.01 -14.67
N PRO A 167 -16.29 -13.62 -15.83
CA PRO A 167 -15.26 -13.85 -16.84
C PRO A 167 -14.89 -12.56 -17.60
N ASN A 168 -13.60 -12.37 -17.88
CA ASN A 168 -13.03 -11.21 -18.56
C ASN A 168 -12.82 -11.48 -20.07
N LEU A 169 -13.85 -11.99 -20.74
CA LEU A 169 -13.72 -12.49 -22.13
C LEU A 169 -13.32 -11.38 -23.11
N ARG A 170 -13.85 -10.15 -22.93
CA ARG A 170 -13.48 -9.03 -23.82
C ARG A 170 -12.10 -8.48 -23.53
N GLY A 171 -11.61 -8.57 -22.29
CA GLY A 171 -10.21 -8.27 -21.99
C GLY A 171 -9.28 -9.22 -22.75
N ILE A 172 -9.58 -10.51 -22.73
CA ILE A 172 -8.84 -11.55 -23.46
C ILE A 172 -8.95 -11.34 -24.98
N ALA A 173 -10.15 -11.12 -25.50
CA ALA A 173 -10.37 -10.85 -26.92
C ALA A 173 -9.60 -9.62 -27.41
N THR A 174 -9.55 -8.56 -26.57
CA THR A 174 -8.73 -7.37 -26.85
C THR A 174 -7.24 -7.72 -26.91
N LEU A 175 -6.75 -8.57 -25.99
CA LEU A 175 -5.36 -9.00 -25.94
C LEU A 175 -4.98 -9.86 -27.16
N LEU A 176 -5.85 -10.80 -27.57
CA LEU A 176 -5.67 -11.61 -28.78
C LEU A 176 -5.59 -10.73 -30.04
N ALA A 177 -6.57 -9.82 -30.21
CA ALA A 177 -6.57 -8.88 -31.33
C ALA A 177 -5.34 -7.93 -31.31
N MET A 178 -4.89 -7.53 -30.12
CA MET A 178 -3.70 -6.71 -29.96
C MET A 178 -2.42 -7.46 -30.38
N GLY A 179 -2.32 -8.77 -30.11
CA GLY A 179 -1.17 -9.56 -30.53
C GLY A 179 -0.99 -9.62 -32.04
N ASP A 180 -2.08 -9.88 -32.76
CA ASP A 180 -2.10 -9.83 -34.22
C ASP A 180 -1.81 -8.41 -34.75
N PHE A 181 -2.44 -7.39 -34.15
CA PHE A 181 -2.17 -5.99 -34.50
C PHE A 181 -0.69 -5.65 -34.33
N MET A 182 -0.07 -5.98 -33.19
CA MET A 182 1.33 -5.66 -32.89
C MET A 182 2.28 -6.29 -33.91
N ARG A 183 2.00 -7.52 -34.35
CA ARG A 183 2.83 -8.23 -35.34
C ARG A 183 2.89 -7.50 -36.68
N GLY A 184 1.79 -6.87 -37.09
CA GLY A 184 1.66 -6.13 -38.34
C GLY A 184 2.33 -4.75 -38.36
N GLN A 185 2.81 -4.26 -37.22
CA GLN A 185 3.34 -2.90 -37.08
C GLN A 185 4.86 -2.87 -36.93
N ASN A 186 5.54 -2.05 -37.75
CA ASN A 186 7.00 -2.00 -37.81
C ASN A 186 7.65 -0.97 -36.89
N TYR A 187 6.85 -0.22 -36.13
CA TYR A 187 7.35 0.90 -35.32
C TYR A 187 7.76 0.52 -33.90
N TRP A 188 7.45 -0.70 -33.47
CA TRP A 188 7.82 -1.20 -32.15
C TRP A 188 9.32 -1.45 -32.07
N ALA A 189 9.91 -1.08 -30.95
CA ALA A 189 11.32 -1.25 -30.61
C ALA A 189 11.52 -2.18 -29.41
N PHE A 190 10.48 -2.45 -28.62
CA PHE A 190 10.51 -3.38 -27.49
C PHE A 190 9.79 -4.67 -27.83
N ASP A 191 10.18 -5.76 -27.15
CA ASP A 191 9.41 -6.99 -27.19
C ASP A 191 8.11 -6.84 -26.40
N PHE A 192 7.08 -7.58 -26.80
CA PHE A 192 5.87 -7.71 -25.99
C PHE A 192 5.70 -9.14 -25.52
N VAL A 193 5.30 -9.29 -24.27
CA VAL A 193 4.85 -10.57 -23.73
C VAL A 193 3.39 -10.43 -23.33
N LEU A 194 2.54 -11.20 -24.01
CA LEU A 194 1.10 -11.21 -23.82
C LEU A 194 0.76 -12.39 -22.90
N VAL A 195 0.09 -12.13 -21.77
CA VAL A 195 -0.16 -13.17 -20.76
C VAL A 195 -1.65 -13.26 -20.46
N ILE A 196 -2.19 -14.47 -20.53
CA ILE A 196 -3.55 -14.79 -20.10
C ILE A 196 -3.44 -15.71 -18.88
N GLY A 197 -3.62 -15.14 -17.70
CA GLY A 197 -3.53 -15.86 -16.44
C GLY A 197 -4.88 -16.43 -15.99
N GLU A 198 -4.87 -17.62 -15.40
CA GLU A 198 -6.02 -18.17 -14.68
C GLU A 198 -6.31 -17.38 -13.39
N GLY A 199 -7.58 -17.43 -12.96
CA GLY A 199 -8.04 -16.67 -11.79
C GLY A 199 -7.95 -15.16 -12.01
N TYR A 200 -7.85 -14.39 -10.92
CA TYR A 200 -7.73 -12.93 -10.99
C TYR A 200 -6.29 -12.41 -10.91
N GLN A 201 -5.41 -13.10 -10.18
CA GLN A 201 -4.00 -12.73 -10.00
C GLN A 201 -3.06 -13.96 -10.02
N THR A 202 -3.59 -15.16 -9.74
CA THR A 202 -2.83 -16.39 -9.55
C THR A 202 -2.03 -16.80 -10.79
N GLY A 203 -2.67 -16.82 -11.97
CA GLY A 203 -1.98 -17.21 -13.20
C GLY A 203 -0.85 -16.27 -13.59
N LEU A 204 -1.06 -14.97 -13.41
CA LEU A 204 -0.01 -14.00 -13.65
C LEU A 204 1.12 -14.10 -12.61
N ALA A 205 0.81 -14.39 -11.35
CA ALA A 205 1.82 -14.58 -10.32
C ALA A 205 2.75 -15.77 -10.64
N ASP A 206 2.17 -16.90 -11.04
CA ASP A 206 2.88 -18.10 -11.50
C ASP A 206 3.79 -17.79 -12.69
N PHE A 207 3.23 -17.15 -13.72
CA PHE A 207 4.00 -16.72 -14.89
C PHE A 207 5.22 -15.84 -14.52
N MET A 208 5.04 -14.92 -13.57
CA MET A 208 6.09 -13.99 -13.17
C MET A 208 7.25 -14.67 -12.41
N GLU A 209 7.01 -15.78 -11.71
CA GLU A 209 8.08 -16.57 -11.08
C GLU A 209 8.92 -17.31 -12.14
N GLU A 210 8.31 -17.78 -13.23
CA GLU A 210 8.99 -18.48 -14.33
C GLU A 210 9.61 -17.55 -15.38
N TYR A 211 9.20 -16.28 -15.44
CA TYR A 211 9.58 -15.33 -16.49
C TYR A 211 11.09 -15.30 -16.79
N SER A 212 11.93 -15.27 -15.74
CA SER A 212 13.38 -15.15 -15.88
C SER A 212 14.06 -16.37 -16.52
N SER A 213 13.43 -17.55 -16.48
CA SER A 213 13.89 -18.74 -17.20
C SER A 213 13.38 -18.79 -18.65
N LEU A 214 12.25 -18.13 -18.93
CA LEU A 214 11.60 -18.13 -20.23
C LEU A 214 12.17 -17.04 -21.16
N PHE A 215 12.49 -15.88 -20.61
CA PHE A 215 12.90 -14.70 -21.38
C PHE A 215 14.15 -14.05 -20.79
N SER A 216 15.04 -13.57 -21.65
CA SER A 216 16.23 -12.78 -21.27
C SER A 216 15.94 -11.29 -21.12
N GLY A 217 14.93 -10.79 -21.84
CA GLY A 217 14.53 -9.38 -21.81
C GLY A 217 14.00 -8.96 -20.44
N LYS A 218 14.21 -7.69 -20.07
CA LYS A 218 13.71 -7.14 -18.80
C LYS A 218 12.37 -6.47 -19.02
N VAL A 219 11.35 -6.89 -18.27
CA VAL A 219 10.07 -6.18 -18.26
C VAL A 219 10.22 -4.84 -17.56
N TRP A 220 9.93 -3.75 -18.26
CA TRP A 220 9.97 -2.40 -17.70
C TRP A 220 8.60 -1.95 -17.22
N THR A 221 7.58 -2.10 -18.08
CA THR A 221 6.21 -1.66 -17.83
C THR A 221 5.21 -2.79 -18.04
N GLY A 222 4.13 -2.79 -17.26
CA GLY A 222 3.06 -3.79 -17.35
C GLY A 222 1.67 -3.17 -17.43
N VAL A 223 0.79 -3.69 -18.29
CA VAL A 223 -0.62 -3.26 -18.35
C VAL A 223 -1.53 -4.47 -18.28
N ASN A 224 -2.39 -4.52 -17.27
CA ASN A 224 -3.41 -5.57 -17.16
C ASN A 224 -4.77 -5.06 -17.62
N ILE A 225 -5.39 -5.70 -18.61
CA ILE A 225 -6.69 -5.37 -19.18
C ILE A 225 -7.78 -6.16 -18.45
N ASP A 226 -8.74 -5.44 -17.88
CA ASP A 226 -9.92 -6.00 -17.22
C ASP A 226 -11.17 -5.37 -17.84
N TYR A 227 -11.77 -6.06 -18.81
CA TYR A 227 -12.93 -5.61 -19.58
C TYR A 227 -14.03 -6.69 -19.59
N PRO A 228 -14.92 -6.69 -18.58
CA PRO A 228 -15.99 -7.69 -18.46
C PRO A 228 -17.28 -7.34 -19.23
N GLY A 229 -17.64 -6.06 -19.33
CA GLY A 229 -18.93 -5.62 -19.89
C GLY A 229 -18.95 -5.49 -21.42
N HIS A 230 -20.14 -5.45 -22.04
CA HIS A 230 -20.28 -5.24 -23.50
C HIS A 230 -19.71 -3.90 -23.98
N SER A 231 -19.94 -2.88 -23.18
CA SER A 231 -19.46 -1.52 -23.39
C SER A 231 -19.12 -0.94 -22.02
N PHE A 232 -18.42 0.19 -21.98
CA PHE A 232 -18.01 0.81 -20.74
C PHE A 232 -18.20 2.32 -20.75
N SER A 233 -18.36 2.88 -19.56
CA SER A 233 -18.55 4.32 -19.36
C SER A 233 -17.23 5.06 -19.20
N HIS A 234 -16.26 4.44 -18.54
CA HIS A 234 -14.97 5.02 -18.20
C HIS A 234 -13.95 3.92 -17.88
N LEU A 235 -12.68 4.30 -17.76
CA LEU A 235 -11.59 3.40 -17.40
C LEU A 235 -11.20 3.63 -15.93
N GLY A 236 -11.47 2.62 -15.10
CA GLY A 236 -11.01 2.53 -13.73
C GLY A 236 -9.52 2.17 -13.69
N LEU A 237 -8.69 3.00 -13.05
CA LEU A 237 -7.28 2.71 -12.84
C LEU A 237 -7.05 2.18 -11.43
N PHE A 238 -6.45 1.00 -11.36
CA PHE A 238 -6.01 0.34 -10.13
C PHE A 238 -4.51 0.12 -10.23
N TYR A 239 -3.74 0.61 -9.26
CA TYR A 239 -2.28 0.72 -9.39
C TYR A 239 -1.53 0.36 -8.10
N GLU A 240 -2.19 0.13 -6.97
CA GLU A 240 -1.51 -0.39 -5.79
C GLU A 240 -1.09 -1.84 -6.05
N GLY A 241 0.21 -2.10 -5.98
CA GLY A 241 0.78 -3.44 -6.04
C GLY A 241 0.81 -4.14 -4.67
N THR A 242 1.29 -5.38 -4.66
CA THR A 242 1.49 -6.13 -3.42
C THR A 242 2.42 -5.38 -2.46
N ASN A 243 2.11 -5.45 -1.17
CA ASN A 243 2.82 -4.78 -0.07
C ASN A 243 2.81 -3.24 -0.14
N GLY A 244 1.89 -2.64 -0.89
CA GLY A 244 1.76 -1.19 -1.02
C GLY A 244 2.85 -0.56 -1.88
N ARG A 245 3.50 -1.35 -2.73
CA ARG A 245 4.39 -0.82 -3.78
C ARG A 245 3.53 -0.11 -4.83
N LEU A 246 3.93 1.11 -5.18
CA LEU A 246 3.29 1.88 -6.24
C LEU A 246 4.17 1.86 -7.49
N PRO A 247 3.58 1.83 -8.69
CA PRO A 247 4.32 2.04 -9.92
C PRO A 247 4.80 3.48 -9.98
N ASN A 248 5.81 3.72 -10.81
CA ASN A 248 6.20 5.06 -11.18
C ASN A 248 4.99 5.89 -11.64
N GLN A 249 4.81 7.09 -11.08
CA GLN A 249 3.65 7.95 -11.31
C GLN A 249 3.44 8.29 -12.80
N ASP A 250 4.52 8.40 -13.57
CA ASP A 250 4.46 8.73 -14.99
C ASP A 250 3.71 7.68 -15.82
N THR A 251 3.68 6.42 -15.40
CA THR A 251 2.86 5.39 -16.06
C THR A 251 1.38 5.72 -16.00
N LEU A 252 0.90 6.10 -14.81
CA LEU A 252 -0.49 6.47 -14.56
C LEU A 252 -0.84 7.79 -15.26
N ASN A 253 0.07 8.76 -15.21
CA ASN A 253 -0.10 10.06 -15.85
C ASN A 253 -0.15 9.92 -17.39
N THR A 254 0.73 9.09 -17.96
CA THR A 254 0.77 8.78 -19.38
C THR A 254 -0.54 8.14 -19.83
N PHE A 255 -0.98 7.08 -19.16
CA PHE A 255 -2.23 6.43 -19.51
C PHE A 255 -3.43 7.38 -19.39
N SER A 256 -3.52 8.15 -18.29
CA SER A 256 -4.63 9.08 -18.08
C SER A 256 -4.70 10.13 -19.19
N ARG A 257 -3.55 10.71 -19.56
CA ARG A 257 -3.45 11.70 -20.63
C ARG A 257 -3.76 11.11 -22.02
N VAL A 258 -3.35 9.86 -22.26
CA VAL A 258 -3.69 9.13 -23.48
C VAL A 258 -5.19 8.86 -23.55
N ALA A 259 -5.81 8.36 -22.49
CA ALA A 259 -7.24 8.10 -22.43
C ALA A 259 -8.06 9.38 -22.63
N ASP A 260 -7.66 10.49 -22.02
CA ASP A 260 -8.30 11.79 -22.24
C ASP A 260 -8.21 12.21 -23.72
N SER A 261 -7.07 11.98 -24.38
CA SER A 261 -6.88 12.28 -25.80
C SER A 261 -7.72 11.41 -26.74
N THR A 262 -8.03 10.18 -26.33
CA THR A 262 -8.92 9.26 -27.07
C THR A 262 -10.40 9.46 -26.71
N GLY A 263 -10.71 10.43 -25.83
CA GLY A 263 -12.06 10.78 -25.42
C GLY A 263 -12.67 9.81 -24.40
N VAL A 264 -11.84 9.07 -23.66
CA VAL A 264 -12.28 8.09 -22.67
C VAL A 264 -11.98 8.59 -21.26
N PRO A 265 -13.01 8.82 -20.41
CA PRO A 265 -12.78 9.32 -19.05
C PRO A 265 -12.07 8.27 -18.18
N VAL A 266 -11.20 8.75 -17.29
CA VAL A 266 -10.43 7.92 -16.35
C VAL A 266 -10.82 8.21 -14.91
N ARG A 267 -10.91 7.16 -14.08
CA ARG A 267 -11.21 7.27 -12.65
C ARG A 267 -10.28 6.39 -11.83
N TYR A 268 -9.59 6.95 -10.83
CA TYR A 268 -8.85 6.12 -9.87
C TYR A 268 -9.81 5.30 -9.02
N HIS A 269 -9.53 4.00 -8.88
CA HIS A 269 -10.35 3.03 -8.15
C HIS A 269 -11.83 2.97 -8.55
N ASN A 270 -12.18 3.36 -9.78
CA ASN A 270 -13.58 3.42 -10.24
C ASN A 270 -14.45 4.36 -9.36
N ILE A 271 -13.85 5.39 -8.77
CA ILE A 271 -14.57 6.37 -7.94
C ILE A 271 -15.02 7.55 -8.82
N PRO A 272 -16.33 7.90 -8.83
CA PRO A 272 -16.80 9.10 -9.51
C PRO A 272 -16.12 10.37 -8.95
N ASP A 273 -15.49 11.14 -9.82
CA ASP A 273 -14.75 12.36 -9.48
C ASP A 273 -15.60 13.63 -9.70
N GLU A 274 -16.84 13.59 -9.21
CA GLU A 274 -17.80 14.67 -9.33
C GLU A 274 -18.11 15.25 -7.95
N VAL A 275 -17.97 16.57 -7.80
CA VAL A 275 -18.32 17.25 -6.55
C VAL A 275 -19.85 17.33 -6.48
N GLU A 276 -20.45 16.72 -5.45
CA GLU A 276 -21.89 16.84 -5.18
C GLU A 276 -22.22 18.27 -4.67
N VAL A 277 -22.21 19.25 -5.58
CA VAL A 277 -22.37 20.69 -5.28
C VAL A 277 -23.66 21.00 -4.50
N TYR A 278 -24.73 20.24 -4.76
CA TYR A 278 -26.03 20.46 -4.13
C TYR A 278 -26.16 19.86 -2.72
N ARG A 279 -25.24 19.00 -2.31
CA ARG A 279 -25.33 18.29 -1.01
C ARG A 279 -24.65 19.05 0.13
N TRP A 280 -23.70 19.93 -0.19
CA TRP A 280 -22.88 20.61 0.81
C TRP A 280 -22.97 22.14 0.66
N PRO A 281 -23.36 22.88 1.71
CA PRO A 281 -23.55 24.33 1.65
C PRO A 281 -22.25 25.12 1.41
N PHE A 282 -21.08 24.47 1.57
CA PHE A 282 -19.77 25.06 1.36
C PHE A 282 -18.98 24.24 0.33
N GLY A 283 -18.65 24.84 -0.82
CA GLY A 283 -17.99 24.13 -1.93
C GLY A 283 -16.64 23.50 -1.59
N TRP A 284 -15.83 24.15 -0.74
CA TRP A 284 -14.54 23.62 -0.28
C TRP A 284 -14.69 22.32 0.53
N LEU A 285 -15.79 22.17 1.28
CA LEU A 285 -16.05 20.97 2.08
C LEU A 285 -16.38 19.78 1.17
N GLY A 286 -17.13 20.01 0.09
CA GLY A 286 -17.41 18.98 -0.91
C GLY A 286 -16.14 18.47 -1.59
N GLN A 287 -15.24 19.39 -1.99
CA GLN A 287 -13.93 19.05 -2.56
C GLN A 287 -13.06 18.26 -1.57
N TYR A 288 -12.97 18.73 -0.33
CA TYR A 288 -12.23 18.07 0.74
C TYR A 288 -12.77 16.64 0.98
N LEU A 289 -14.09 16.46 1.10
CA LEU A 289 -14.69 15.16 1.34
C LEU A 289 -14.50 14.20 0.17
N LEU A 290 -14.59 14.70 -1.07
CA LEU A 290 -14.31 13.90 -2.27
C LEU A 290 -12.85 13.44 -2.28
N ALA A 291 -11.90 14.33 -2.02
CA ALA A 291 -10.50 13.96 -1.93
C ALA A 291 -10.21 13.02 -0.75
N ALA A 292 -10.88 13.20 0.39
CA ALA A 292 -10.76 12.30 1.52
C ALA A 292 -11.27 10.90 1.15
N LYS A 293 -12.33 10.81 0.35
CA LYS A 293 -12.84 9.54 -0.19
C LYS A 293 -11.79 8.85 -1.07
N HIS A 294 -11.16 9.55 -2.01
CA HIS A 294 -10.08 8.98 -2.83
C HIS A 294 -8.90 8.51 -1.99
N LEU A 295 -8.40 9.36 -1.07
CA LEU A 295 -7.29 9.01 -0.18
C LEU A 295 -7.61 7.83 0.73
N LEU A 296 -8.85 7.72 1.21
CA LEU A 296 -9.30 6.60 2.03
C LEU A 296 -9.36 5.30 1.23
N HIS A 297 -9.76 5.34 -0.05
CA HIS A 297 -9.74 4.14 -0.90
C HIS A 297 -8.31 3.70 -1.21
N HIS A 298 -7.41 4.64 -1.52
CA HIS A 298 -5.98 4.35 -1.62
C HIS A 298 -5.46 3.69 -0.33
N LEU A 299 -5.79 4.28 0.83
CA LEU A 299 -5.42 3.74 2.14
C LEU A 299 -5.96 2.32 2.36
N ALA A 300 -7.20 2.05 1.93
CA ALA A 300 -7.84 0.76 2.08
C ALA A 300 -7.16 -0.33 1.24
N TYR A 301 -6.82 -0.05 -0.03
CA TYR A 301 -6.13 -1.01 -0.88
C TYR A 301 -4.70 -1.29 -0.41
N ALA A 302 -3.92 -0.23 -0.14
CA ALA A 302 -2.54 -0.36 0.28
C ALA A 302 -2.37 -0.85 1.73
N GLY A 303 -3.36 -0.59 2.60
CA GLY A 303 -3.34 -0.99 4.01
C GLY A 303 -3.34 -2.51 4.20
N LEU A 304 -4.08 -3.25 3.37
CA LEU A 304 -4.07 -4.72 3.38
C LEU A 304 -2.91 -5.34 2.60
N GLY A 305 -2.04 -4.52 2.01
CA GLY A 305 -0.89 -4.99 1.22
C GLY A 305 -1.27 -5.83 -0.01
N ARG A 306 -2.54 -5.82 -0.40
CA ARG A 306 -3.04 -6.55 -1.56
C ARG A 306 -2.87 -5.71 -2.81
N GLY A 307 -2.60 -6.39 -3.93
CA GLY A 307 -2.72 -5.76 -5.24
C GLY A 307 -4.15 -5.30 -5.47
N SER A 308 -4.33 -4.03 -5.81
CA SER A 308 -5.62 -3.42 -6.10
C SER A 308 -6.26 -3.98 -7.37
N GLY A 309 -5.50 -4.57 -8.29
CA GLY A 309 -6.00 -5.20 -9.51
C GLY A 309 -5.14 -6.36 -10.00
N GLY A 310 -5.46 -6.93 -11.16
CA GLY A 310 -4.75 -8.07 -11.74
C GLY A 310 -3.23 -7.90 -11.86
N HIS A 311 -2.72 -6.67 -12.01
CA HIS A 311 -1.28 -6.37 -12.09
C HIS A 311 -0.49 -6.62 -10.79
N GLY A 312 -1.18 -6.79 -9.65
CA GLY A 312 -0.58 -6.84 -8.30
C GLY A 312 0.71 -7.66 -8.17
N PRO A 313 0.79 -8.89 -8.72
CA PRO A 313 2.01 -9.72 -8.67
C PRO A 313 3.23 -9.09 -9.34
N MET A 314 3.05 -8.32 -10.42
CA MET A 314 4.15 -7.69 -11.17
C MET A 314 4.96 -6.71 -10.29
N ALA A 315 4.32 -6.11 -9.28
CA ALA A 315 4.98 -5.17 -8.37
C ALA A 315 6.14 -5.80 -7.57
N ARG A 316 6.06 -7.11 -7.26
CA ARG A 316 7.13 -7.86 -6.57
C ARG A 316 8.41 -7.93 -7.42
N HIS A 317 8.24 -8.03 -8.74
CA HIS A 317 9.34 -8.06 -9.72
C HIS A 317 9.80 -6.65 -10.11
N ARG A 318 9.32 -5.62 -9.39
CA ARG A 318 9.59 -4.21 -9.65
C ARG A 318 9.20 -3.83 -11.08
N ILE A 319 8.04 -4.25 -11.56
CA ILE A 319 7.53 -3.81 -12.86
C ILE A 319 6.53 -2.70 -12.61
N ASP A 320 6.72 -1.56 -13.29
CA ASP A 320 5.83 -0.42 -13.19
C ASP A 320 4.54 -0.75 -13.95
N SER A 321 3.49 -1.08 -13.20
CA SER A 321 2.29 -1.70 -13.76
C SER A 321 1.00 -1.25 -13.08
N TYR A 322 -0.10 -1.39 -13.80
CA TYR A 322 -1.44 -1.06 -13.35
C TYR A 322 -2.49 -1.90 -14.09
N THR A 323 -3.68 -1.96 -13.53
CA THR A 323 -4.86 -2.58 -14.13
C THR A 323 -5.81 -1.52 -14.65
N VAL A 324 -6.21 -1.68 -15.91
CA VAL A 324 -7.24 -0.89 -16.59
C VAL A 324 -8.53 -1.68 -16.51
N TYR A 325 -9.47 -1.20 -15.70
CA TYR A 325 -10.80 -1.79 -15.54
C TYR A 325 -11.84 -0.99 -16.35
N ALA A 326 -12.39 -1.59 -17.38
CA ALA A 326 -13.44 -0.99 -18.20
C ALA A 326 -14.80 -1.18 -17.54
N ALA A 327 -15.27 -0.16 -16.82
CA ALA A 327 -16.47 -0.23 -15.98
C ALA A 327 -17.74 -0.42 -16.82
N PRO A 328 -18.46 -1.57 -16.68
CA PRO A 328 -19.61 -1.91 -17.51
C PRO A 328 -20.68 -0.82 -17.55
N ALA A 329 -21.09 -0.44 -18.75
CA ALA A 329 -22.19 0.49 -19.00
C ALA A 329 -22.79 0.25 -20.39
N THR A 330 -23.89 0.93 -20.72
CA THR A 330 -24.55 0.83 -22.02
C THR A 330 -23.82 1.57 -23.16
N GLY A 331 -22.71 2.26 -22.88
CA GLY A 331 -21.92 3.01 -23.86
C GLY A 331 -21.47 4.37 -23.31
N PRO A 332 -20.57 5.10 -24.01
CA PRO A 332 -20.33 5.03 -25.47
C PRO A 332 -19.07 4.25 -25.90
N HIS A 333 -18.31 3.66 -24.98
CA HIS A 333 -16.99 3.09 -25.30
C HIS A 333 -16.99 1.56 -25.42
N GLY A 334 -16.09 1.04 -26.26
CA GLY A 334 -15.91 -0.40 -26.48
C GLY A 334 -14.50 -0.75 -26.97
N PHE A 335 -14.36 -1.85 -27.72
CA PHE A 335 -13.08 -2.34 -28.24
C PHE A 335 -12.27 -1.26 -28.97
N HIS A 336 -12.93 -0.45 -29.80
CA HIS A 336 -12.27 0.61 -30.56
C HIS A 336 -11.59 1.65 -29.63
N SER A 337 -12.34 2.19 -28.66
CA SER A 337 -11.81 3.19 -27.72
C SER A 337 -10.71 2.62 -26.83
N LEU A 338 -10.88 1.39 -26.33
CA LEU A 338 -9.87 0.72 -25.50
C LEU A 338 -8.61 0.39 -26.29
N GLY A 339 -8.72 -0.22 -27.47
CA GLY A 339 -7.60 -0.59 -28.32
C GLY A 339 -6.76 0.62 -28.74
N ARG A 340 -7.41 1.73 -29.10
CA ARG A 340 -6.72 3.00 -29.41
C ARG A 340 -5.97 3.58 -28.22
N THR A 341 -6.57 3.51 -27.04
CA THR A 341 -5.97 3.98 -25.78
C THR A 341 -4.76 3.11 -25.41
N LEU A 342 -4.88 1.79 -25.56
CA LEU A 342 -3.80 0.85 -25.30
C LEU A 342 -2.66 1.03 -26.29
N GLU A 343 -2.92 1.08 -27.61
CA GLU A 343 -1.87 1.31 -28.60
C GLU A 343 -1.10 2.60 -28.28
N SER A 344 -1.80 3.73 -28.09
CA SER A 344 -1.14 5.01 -27.82
C SER A 344 -0.35 4.99 -26.50
N THR A 345 -0.80 4.24 -25.49
CA THR A 345 -0.04 4.08 -24.24
C THR A 345 1.19 3.21 -24.43
N LEU A 346 1.06 2.09 -25.13
CA LEU A 346 2.18 1.18 -25.40
C LEU A 346 3.22 1.83 -26.31
N ARG A 347 2.80 2.73 -27.21
CA ARG A 347 3.69 3.60 -27.99
C ARG A 347 4.53 4.51 -27.11
N SER A 348 3.95 5.09 -26.07
CA SER A 348 4.67 5.89 -25.09
C SER A 348 5.71 5.06 -24.33
N TYR A 349 5.36 3.85 -23.87
CA TYR A 349 6.31 2.97 -23.19
C TYR A 349 7.41 2.45 -24.10
N ASN A 350 7.10 2.20 -25.37
CA ASN A 350 8.06 1.77 -26.38
C ASN A 350 9.13 2.84 -26.70
N ASN A 351 8.93 4.09 -26.30
CA ASN A 351 9.89 5.17 -26.50
C ASN A 351 10.88 5.32 -25.32
N LEU A 352 10.68 4.59 -24.22
CA LEU A 352 11.59 4.64 -23.09
C LEU A 352 13.00 4.24 -23.55
N LEU A 353 14.01 5.00 -23.13
CA LEU A 353 15.42 4.67 -23.38
C LEU A 353 16.05 3.93 -22.22
N GLU A 354 15.46 4.12 -21.04
CA GLU A 354 15.88 3.54 -19.79
C GLU A 354 14.67 3.25 -18.93
N ARG A 355 14.86 2.37 -17.97
CA ARG A 355 13.83 2.04 -16.99
C ARG A 355 13.47 3.29 -16.19
N LEU A 356 12.17 3.50 -15.95
CA LEU A 356 11.66 4.62 -15.17
C LEU A 356 12.31 4.71 -13.79
N HIS A 357 12.89 5.88 -13.49
CA HIS A 357 13.55 6.14 -12.21
C HIS A 357 13.54 7.61 -11.77
N ALA A 358 13.27 8.56 -12.69
CA ALA A 358 13.27 10.00 -12.40
C ALA A 358 12.02 10.47 -11.62
N SER A 359 10.87 9.87 -11.90
CA SER A 359 9.59 10.28 -11.29
C SER A 359 9.32 9.62 -9.93
N TYR A 360 8.29 10.11 -9.24
CA TYR A 360 7.94 9.73 -7.87
C TYR A 360 7.41 8.29 -7.77
N PHE A 361 7.97 7.52 -6.82
CA PHE A 361 7.45 6.22 -6.37
C PHE A 361 6.63 6.32 -5.06
N PHE A 362 6.67 7.49 -4.42
CA PHE A 362 6.05 7.75 -3.13
C PHE A 362 5.09 8.94 -3.24
N TYR A 363 3.85 8.64 -3.57
CA TYR A 363 2.80 9.63 -3.78
C TYR A 363 1.45 9.12 -3.30
N LEU A 364 0.54 10.05 -3.01
CA LEU A 364 -0.89 9.76 -2.85
C LEU A 364 -1.67 10.52 -3.93
N LEU A 365 -2.76 9.94 -4.43
CA LEU A 365 -3.60 10.53 -5.47
C LEU A 365 -4.93 10.98 -4.86
N PRO A 366 -5.06 12.23 -4.40
CA PRO A 366 -6.31 12.73 -3.83
C PRO A 366 -7.40 12.93 -4.89
N ARG A 367 -7.05 13.18 -6.15
CA ARG A 367 -7.97 13.29 -7.30
C ARG A 367 -7.24 12.93 -8.60
N PRO A 368 -7.95 12.54 -9.67
CA PRO A 368 -7.41 12.52 -11.03
C PRO A 368 -6.67 13.82 -11.36
N GLY A 369 -5.46 13.71 -11.91
CA GLY A 369 -4.66 14.87 -12.28
C GLY A 369 -4.02 15.62 -11.09
N ARG A 370 -4.15 15.14 -9.85
CA ARG A 370 -3.54 15.73 -8.65
C ARG A 370 -2.79 14.69 -7.84
N PHE A 371 -1.70 15.11 -7.20
CA PHE A 371 -0.92 14.24 -6.32
C PHE A 371 -0.36 14.96 -5.08
N LEU A 372 -0.04 14.16 -4.07
CA LEU A 372 0.65 14.52 -2.84
C LEU A 372 2.03 13.87 -2.83
N GLU A 373 3.07 14.69 -2.73
CA GLU A 373 4.46 14.22 -2.57
C GLU A 373 4.70 13.61 -1.18
N VAL A 374 5.70 12.72 -1.08
CA VAL A 374 6.14 12.11 0.20
C VAL A 374 6.33 13.12 1.34
N GLY A 375 6.93 14.29 1.04
CA GLY A 375 7.16 15.34 2.03
C GLY A 375 5.88 15.95 2.62
N LYS A 376 4.73 15.77 1.96
CA LYS A 376 3.43 16.30 2.41
C LYS A 376 2.69 15.35 3.34
N TYR A 377 2.81 14.04 3.18
CA TYR A 377 2.07 13.08 4.02
C TYR A 377 2.91 12.45 5.13
N LEU A 378 4.23 12.29 4.93
CA LEU A 378 5.12 11.66 5.91
C LEU A 378 5.13 12.33 7.30
N PRO A 379 4.99 13.68 7.44
CA PRO A 379 4.95 14.31 8.75
C PRO A 379 3.87 13.76 9.69
N ALA A 380 2.71 13.30 9.18
CA ALA A 380 1.66 12.72 10.01
C ALA A 380 2.17 11.50 10.79
N ALA A 381 2.82 10.56 10.10
CA ALA A 381 3.36 9.35 10.71
C ALA A 381 4.55 9.66 11.62
N VAL A 382 5.44 10.57 11.22
CA VAL A 382 6.61 10.98 12.02
C VAL A 382 6.18 11.62 13.33
N LEU A 383 5.19 12.52 13.32
CA LEU A 383 4.70 13.17 14.54
C LEU A 383 4.01 12.18 15.49
N MET A 384 3.18 11.27 14.97
CA MET A 384 2.56 10.21 15.78
C MET A 384 3.63 9.27 16.37
N GLY A 385 4.59 8.83 15.57
CA GLY A 385 5.70 7.98 16.00
C GLY A 385 6.56 8.66 17.07
N ALA A 386 6.96 9.92 16.85
CA ALA A 386 7.72 10.69 17.83
C ALA A 386 6.97 10.87 19.16
N GLY A 387 5.65 11.10 19.11
CA GLY A 387 4.80 11.16 20.29
C GLY A 387 4.78 9.85 21.07
N LEU A 388 4.80 8.70 20.39
CA LEU A 388 4.93 7.39 21.03
C LEU A 388 6.34 7.19 21.61
N THR A 389 7.41 7.43 20.84
CA THR A 389 8.80 7.23 21.27
C THR A 389 9.13 8.04 22.53
N LEU A 390 8.70 9.31 22.60
CA LEU A 390 8.91 10.14 23.79
C LEU A 390 8.16 9.60 25.02
N GLY A 391 7.12 8.80 24.83
CA GLY A 391 6.42 8.08 25.90
C GLY A 391 7.22 6.95 26.54
N GLY A 392 8.22 6.43 25.85
CA GLY A 392 8.95 5.24 26.27
C GLY A 392 10.32 5.48 26.90
N LEU A 393 10.66 6.72 27.24
CA LEU A 393 12.00 7.08 27.75
C LEU A 393 12.29 6.62 29.20
N ASP A 394 11.28 6.16 29.94
CA ASP A 394 11.40 5.80 31.36
C ASP A 394 11.28 4.28 31.54
N VAL A 395 12.43 3.60 31.62
CA VAL A 395 12.53 2.13 31.67
C VAL A 395 13.33 1.70 32.93
N PRO A 396 12.70 1.60 34.11
CA PRO A 396 13.40 1.26 35.34
C PRO A 396 13.95 -0.18 35.37
N ARG A 397 13.32 -1.13 34.68
CA ARG A 397 13.72 -2.55 34.61
C ARG A 397 13.69 -3.07 33.17
N PRO A 398 14.72 -2.77 32.37
CA PRO A 398 14.72 -3.09 30.94
C PRO A 398 14.76 -4.60 30.66
N LEU A 399 15.57 -5.38 31.37
CA LEU A 399 15.76 -6.81 31.09
C LEU A 399 14.48 -7.64 31.32
N GLU A 400 13.80 -7.41 32.44
CA GLU A 400 12.52 -8.08 32.75
C GLU A 400 11.42 -7.72 31.73
N ALA A 401 11.41 -6.46 31.28
CA ALA A 401 10.46 -6.00 30.27
C ALA A 401 10.72 -6.61 28.88
N VAL A 402 11.99 -6.74 28.47
CA VAL A 402 12.37 -7.46 27.23
C VAL A 402 11.93 -8.92 27.28
N GLY A 403 12.09 -9.59 28.43
CA GLY A 403 11.60 -10.96 28.61
C GLY A 403 10.10 -11.11 28.35
N LEU A 404 9.28 -10.17 28.86
CA LEU A 404 7.83 -10.18 28.64
C LEU A 404 7.44 -9.91 27.17
N LEU A 405 8.16 -9.00 26.50
CA LEU A 405 7.98 -8.76 25.07
C LEU A 405 8.35 -9.98 24.23
N GLY A 406 9.48 -10.60 24.54
CA GLY A 406 9.93 -11.84 23.90
C GLY A 406 8.92 -12.97 24.08
N ALA A 407 8.35 -13.13 25.28
CA ALA A 407 7.29 -14.10 25.52
C ALA A 407 6.05 -13.86 24.64
N GLY A 408 5.62 -12.60 24.48
CA GLY A 408 4.53 -12.24 23.57
C GLY A 408 4.84 -12.60 22.11
N GLY A 409 6.08 -12.37 21.67
CA GLY A 409 6.57 -12.77 20.35
C GLY A 409 6.59 -14.28 20.13
N VAL A 410 7.07 -15.05 21.12
CA VAL A 410 7.10 -16.52 21.08
C VAL A 410 5.67 -17.08 20.97
N VAL A 411 4.73 -16.57 21.77
CA VAL A 411 3.32 -16.99 21.69
C VAL A 411 2.74 -16.69 20.31
N ALA A 412 3.02 -15.50 19.74
CA ALA A 412 2.55 -15.15 18.40
C ALA A 412 3.15 -16.06 17.31
N GLY A 413 4.42 -16.46 17.46
CA GLY A 413 5.08 -17.45 16.59
C GLY A 413 4.48 -18.85 16.73
N CYS A 414 4.16 -19.30 17.95
CA CYS A 414 3.44 -20.56 18.16
C CYS A 414 2.04 -20.53 17.54
N ILE A 415 1.33 -19.40 17.61
CA ILE A 415 0.03 -19.22 16.96
C ILE A 415 0.15 -19.30 15.43
N TRP A 416 1.22 -18.75 14.86
CA TRP A 416 1.48 -18.87 13.42
C TRP A 416 1.67 -20.34 13.02
N LEU A 417 2.54 -21.07 13.71
CA LEU A 417 2.82 -22.48 13.38
C LEU A 417 1.62 -23.41 13.68
N TRP A 418 0.91 -23.15 14.78
CA TRP A 418 -0.21 -23.97 15.24
C TRP A 418 -1.41 -23.10 15.64
N PRO A 419 -2.36 -22.85 14.71
CA PRO A 419 -3.54 -22.04 14.98
C PRO A 419 -4.40 -22.56 16.15
N LEU A 420 -4.32 -23.84 16.51
CA LEU A 420 -4.99 -24.39 17.70
C LEU A 420 -4.56 -23.71 19.02
N VAL A 421 -3.40 -23.06 19.06
CA VAL A 421 -2.92 -22.28 20.21
C VAL A 421 -3.89 -21.13 20.56
N TYR A 422 -4.73 -20.67 19.62
CA TYR A 422 -5.81 -19.70 19.92
C TYR A 422 -6.75 -20.18 21.05
N VAL A 423 -6.96 -21.50 21.21
CA VAL A 423 -7.79 -22.08 22.28
C VAL A 423 -7.19 -21.84 23.66
N LEU A 424 -5.87 -21.62 23.74
CA LEU A 424 -5.15 -21.35 24.98
C LEU A 424 -5.17 -19.86 25.36
N LEU A 425 -5.70 -18.96 24.53
CA LEU A 425 -5.80 -17.53 24.85
C LEU A 425 -6.50 -17.22 26.18
N PRO A 426 -7.56 -17.93 26.61
CA PRO A 426 -8.16 -17.71 27.93
C PRO A 426 -7.17 -17.93 29.08
N LEU A 427 -6.12 -18.74 28.90
CA LEU A 427 -5.07 -18.94 29.89
C LEU A 427 -4.21 -17.68 30.09
N LEU A 428 -4.23 -16.72 29.16
CA LEU A 428 -3.61 -15.42 29.41
C LEU A 428 -4.15 -14.82 30.71
N SER A 429 -5.44 -14.97 31.02
CA SER A 429 -6.02 -14.49 32.28
C SER A 429 -5.33 -15.02 33.55
N ARG A 430 -4.68 -16.19 33.47
CA ARG A 430 -3.95 -16.83 34.57
C ARG A 430 -2.50 -16.37 34.70
N VAL A 431 -1.97 -15.64 33.72
CA VAL A 431 -0.61 -15.08 33.78
C VAL A 431 -0.58 -13.98 34.85
N PRO A 432 0.29 -14.10 35.88
CA PRO A 432 0.37 -13.15 36.97
C PRO A 432 0.75 -11.76 36.45
N ARG A 433 0.19 -10.72 37.08
CA ARG A 433 0.48 -9.35 36.68
C ARG A 433 1.92 -9.00 37.04
N PRO A 434 2.67 -8.36 36.12
CA PRO A 434 4.01 -7.87 36.44
C PRO A 434 3.96 -6.80 37.53
N THR A 435 5.05 -6.66 38.28
CA THR A 435 5.22 -5.58 39.26
C THR A 435 5.11 -4.21 38.59
N ASN A 436 4.81 -3.16 39.35
CA ASN A 436 4.60 -1.81 38.79
C ASN A 436 5.79 -1.32 37.96
N ASP A 437 7.03 -1.59 38.40
CA ASP A 437 8.24 -1.19 37.67
C ASP A 437 8.41 -1.96 36.35
N VAL A 438 8.12 -3.26 36.35
CA VAL A 438 8.18 -4.11 35.15
C VAL A 438 7.09 -3.69 34.18
N ARG A 439 5.86 -3.50 34.67
CA ARG A 439 4.74 -3.00 33.86
C ARG A 439 5.09 -1.69 33.18
N LYS A 440 5.59 -0.72 33.93
CA LYS A 440 6.01 0.59 33.41
C LYS A 440 7.11 0.43 32.37
N SER A 441 8.09 -0.41 32.64
CA SER A 441 9.19 -0.71 31.70
C SER A 441 8.67 -1.35 30.41
N THR A 442 7.73 -2.30 30.48
CA THR A 442 7.13 -2.94 29.31
C THR A 442 6.29 -1.95 28.49
N GLU A 443 5.45 -1.12 29.14
CA GLU A 443 4.70 -0.07 28.45
C GLU A 443 5.65 0.92 27.74
N SER A 444 6.73 1.31 28.41
CA SER A 444 7.73 2.20 27.82
C SER A 444 8.47 1.56 26.64
N LEU A 445 8.86 0.29 26.74
CA LEU A 445 9.49 -0.41 25.61
C LEU A 445 8.53 -0.59 24.44
N LEU A 446 7.25 -0.88 24.67
CA LEU A 446 6.23 -0.89 23.60
C LEU A 446 6.12 0.49 22.93
N LEU A 447 6.08 1.56 23.72
CA LEU A 447 6.04 2.92 23.18
C LEU A 447 7.29 3.24 22.33
N LEU A 448 8.48 2.79 22.74
CA LEU A 448 9.71 2.92 21.95
C LEU A 448 9.67 2.11 20.65
N THR A 449 9.31 0.82 20.73
CA THR A 449 9.34 -0.08 19.57
C THR A 449 8.35 0.38 18.50
N TYR A 450 7.09 0.62 18.86
CA TYR A 450 6.07 1.04 17.92
C TYR A 450 6.23 2.51 17.49
N GLY A 451 6.76 3.37 18.37
CA GLY A 451 7.11 4.75 18.00
C GLY A 451 8.22 4.82 16.96
N ALA A 452 9.20 3.90 17.01
CA ALA A 452 10.24 3.77 15.99
C ALA A 452 9.74 3.06 14.72
N LEU A 453 8.85 2.07 14.86
CA LEU A 453 8.35 1.28 13.73
C LEU A 453 7.41 2.08 12.82
N VAL A 454 6.60 2.99 13.38
CA VAL A 454 5.64 3.77 12.61
C VAL A 454 6.33 4.63 11.53
N PRO A 455 7.34 5.48 11.82
CA PRO A 455 8.01 6.28 10.80
C PRO A 455 8.81 5.44 9.80
N THR A 456 9.43 4.33 10.23
CA THR A 456 10.19 3.46 9.34
C THR A 456 9.28 2.73 8.36
N LEU A 457 8.14 2.22 8.85
CA LEU A 457 7.11 1.63 8.00
C LEU A 457 6.50 2.68 7.07
N ALA A 458 6.38 3.94 7.49
CA ALA A 458 5.80 5.00 6.68
C ALA A 458 6.60 5.32 5.41
N MET A 459 7.91 5.04 5.42
CA MET A 459 8.77 5.15 4.23
C MET A 459 8.56 4.01 3.23
N ILE A 460 7.98 2.88 3.66
CA ILE A 460 7.75 1.70 2.82
C ILE A 460 6.28 1.63 2.39
N ASN A 461 5.38 1.72 3.36
CA ASN A 461 3.93 1.67 3.19
C ASN A 461 3.27 2.62 4.21
N PHE A 462 3.06 3.87 3.77
CA PHE A 462 2.42 4.90 4.59
C PHE A 462 1.04 4.48 5.13
N PRO A 463 0.16 3.85 4.32
CA PRO A 463 -1.12 3.34 4.81
C PRO A 463 -1.02 2.39 6.01
N GLN A 464 -0.15 1.38 5.94
CA GLN A 464 0.07 0.46 7.05
C GLN A 464 0.66 1.15 8.28
N ALA A 465 1.53 2.13 8.08
CA ALA A 465 2.09 2.93 9.18
C ALA A 465 1.02 3.75 9.92
N VAL A 466 0.06 4.34 9.20
CA VAL A 466 -1.07 5.06 9.81
C VAL A 466 -1.94 4.09 10.62
N ILE A 467 -2.28 2.92 10.05
CA ILE A 467 -3.07 1.89 10.76
C ILE A 467 -2.34 1.45 12.03
N LEU A 468 -1.04 1.16 11.93
CA LEU A 468 -0.23 0.77 13.08
C LEU A 468 -0.17 1.87 14.13
N ALA A 469 0.05 3.13 13.74
CA ALA A 469 0.08 4.26 14.65
C ALA A 469 -1.22 4.37 15.44
N LEU A 470 -2.37 4.28 14.76
CA LEU A 470 -3.69 4.35 15.38
C LEU A 470 -3.90 3.18 16.36
N ILE A 471 -3.56 1.94 15.95
CA ILE A 471 -3.66 0.76 16.82
C ILE A 471 -2.76 0.91 18.05
N SER A 472 -1.52 1.37 17.88
CA SER A 472 -0.57 1.58 18.98
C SER A 472 -1.03 2.67 19.94
N ILE A 473 -1.54 3.79 19.43
CA ILE A 473 -2.08 4.90 20.25
C ILE A 473 -3.29 4.40 21.04
N ILE A 474 -4.23 3.70 20.40
CA ILE A 474 -5.41 3.14 21.06
C ILE A 474 -4.97 2.13 22.12
N SER A 475 -4.07 1.21 21.79
CA SER A 475 -3.66 0.11 22.67
C SER A 475 -2.80 0.57 23.85
N LEU A 476 -2.03 1.65 23.72
CA LEU A 476 -1.04 2.05 24.75
C LEU A 476 -1.43 3.32 25.52
N LYS A 477 -2.17 4.26 24.92
CA LYS A 477 -2.39 5.60 25.48
C LYS A 477 -3.82 5.89 25.95
N THR A 478 -4.78 5.03 25.63
CA THR A 478 -6.18 5.23 26.03
C THR A 478 -6.50 4.66 27.42
N HIS A 479 -7.75 4.82 27.87
CA HIS A 479 -8.20 4.28 29.15
C HIS A 479 -8.08 2.75 29.21
N ARG A 480 -7.78 2.20 30.39
CA ARG A 480 -7.48 0.75 30.59
C ARG A 480 -8.50 -0.22 29.98
N TRP A 481 -9.79 0.10 30.06
CA TRP A 481 -10.86 -0.74 29.50
C TRP A 481 -10.87 -0.73 27.98
N VAL A 482 -10.55 0.42 27.37
CA VAL A 482 -10.43 0.56 25.91
C VAL A 482 -9.22 -0.24 25.45
N ARG A 483 -8.06 -0.08 26.12
CA ARG A 483 -6.82 -0.83 25.82
C ARG A 483 -7.05 -2.34 25.84
N PHE A 484 -7.66 -2.84 26.91
CA PHE A 484 -7.95 -4.27 27.05
C PHE A 484 -8.95 -4.75 25.99
N GLY A 485 -10.05 -4.01 25.81
CA GLY A 485 -11.10 -4.35 24.84
C GLY A 485 -10.56 -4.41 23.41
N THR A 486 -9.82 -3.40 22.96
CA THR A 486 -9.28 -3.34 21.59
C THR A 486 -8.25 -4.43 21.35
N SER A 487 -7.33 -4.66 22.29
CA SER A 487 -6.33 -5.72 22.15
C SER A 487 -6.95 -7.12 22.17
N LEU A 488 -7.98 -7.33 23.01
CA LEU A 488 -8.73 -8.58 23.03
C LEU A 488 -9.50 -8.81 21.73
N VAL A 489 -10.15 -7.77 21.19
CA VAL A 489 -10.84 -7.84 19.90
C VAL A 489 -9.87 -8.16 18.78
N ILE A 490 -8.70 -7.49 18.72
CA ILE A 490 -7.71 -7.79 17.67
C ILE A 490 -7.22 -9.24 17.79
N VAL A 491 -6.92 -9.72 18.99
CA VAL A 491 -6.42 -11.09 19.20
C VAL A 491 -7.50 -12.16 18.94
N ALA A 492 -8.75 -11.91 19.34
CA ALA A 492 -9.83 -12.90 19.27
C ALA A 492 -10.64 -12.83 17.95
N ALA A 493 -10.82 -11.64 17.39
CA ALA A 493 -11.63 -11.44 16.19
C ALA A 493 -10.84 -11.67 14.91
N MET A 494 -9.51 -11.58 14.92
CA MET A 494 -8.72 -11.71 13.70
C MET A 494 -8.92 -13.04 12.96
N PRO A 495 -8.92 -14.22 13.61
CA PRO A 495 -9.23 -15.49 12.93
C PRO A 495 -10.67 -15.55 12.40
N VAL A 496 -11.62 -14.91 13.11
CA VAL A 496 -13.04 -14.90 12.77
C VAL A 496 -13.33 -13.96 11.59
N VAL A 497 -12.70 -12.79 11.58
CA VAL A 497 -12.82 -11.78 10.51
C VAL A 497 -12.25 -12.36 9.23
N LEU A 498 -11.05 -12.92 9.27
CA LEU A 498 -10.42 -13.61 8.14
C LEU A 498 -11.34 -14.67 7.51
N ARG A 499 -11.90 -15.53 8.36
CA ARG A 499 -12.80 -16.61 7.93
C ARG A 499 -14.13 -16.08 7.36
N LYS A 500 -14.69 -15.01 7.94
CA LYS A 500 -15.96 -14.42 7.49
C LYS A 500 -15.84 -13.66 6.18
N THR A 501 -14.69 -13.05 5.92
CA THR A 501 -14.48 -12.28 4.69
C THR A 501 -14.04 -13.15 3.51
N GLY A 502 -13.94 -14.48 3.68
CA GLY A 502 -13.40 -15.39 2.67
C GLY A 502 -11.93 -15.10 2.33
N MET A 503 -11.23 -14.38 3.21
CA MET A 503 -9.88 -13.88 2.98
C MET A 503 -8.89 -14.85 3.63
N ASP A 504 -8.21 -15.63 2.81
CA ASP A 504 -7.11 -16.47 3.28
C ASP A 504 -5.78 -15.73 3.08
N MET A 505 -5.40 -14.96 4.11
CA MET A 505 -4.14 -14.20 4.10
C MET A 505 -2.89 -15.12 4.07
N GLY A 506 -3.01 -16.37 4.54
CA GLY A 506 -1.92 -17.35 4.46
C GLY A 506 -1.70 -17.81 3.03
N LYS A 507 -2.80 -18.17 2.35
CA LYS A 507 -2.77 -18.48 0.92
C LYS A 507 -2.26 -17.31 0.08
N GLU A 508 -2.67 -16.08 0.37
CA GLU A 508 -2.14 -14.89 -0.33
C GLU A 508 -0.66 -14.63 -0.09
N TRP A 509 -0.15 -14.97 1.09
CA TRP A 509 1.29 -14.92 1.34
C TRP A 509 2.04 -15.89 0.42
N GLU A 510 1.51 -17.11 0.25
CA GLU A 510 2.11 -18.15 -0.60
C GLU A 510 1.97 -17.83 -2.09
N GLU A 511 0.80 -17.38 -2.55
CA GLU A 511 0.51 -17.17 -3.96
C GLU A 511 1.03 -15.83 -4.50
N VAL A 512 0.93 -14.74 -3.73
CA VAL A 512 1.26 -13.39 -4.20
C VAL A 512 2.28 -12.65 -3.34
N GLY A 513 2.80 -13.27 -2.28
CA GLY A 513 3.84 -12.69 -1.43
C GLY A 513 3.37 -11.53 -0.55
N ASN A 514 2.10 -11.51 -0.11
CA ASN A 514 1.55 -10.46 0.76
C ASN A 514 2.08 -10.54 2.20
N LEU A 515 2.98 -9.62 2.59
CA LEU A 515 3.63 -9.54 3.89
C LEU A 515 2.71 -9.14 5.05
N VAL A 516 1.45 -8.77 4.79
CA VAL A 516 0.51 -8.42 5.87
C VAL A 516 0.30 -9.59 6.81
N TRP A 517 0.28 -10.82 6.31
CA TRP A 517 0.13 -12.02 7.13
C TRP A 517 1.28 -12.19 8.14
N PRO A 518 2.57 -12.22 7.71
CA PRO A 518 3.69 -12.13 8.64
C PRO A 518 3.64 -10.91 9.56
N GLY A 519 3.30 -9.73 9.04
CA GLY A 519 3.24 -8.49 9.82
C GLY A 519 2.22 -8.55 10.96
N VAL A 520 1.09 -9.18 10.73
CA VAL A 520 0.09 -9.45 11.75
C VAL A 520 0.66 -10.28 12.90
N HIS A 521 1.38 -11.36 12.60
CA HIS A 521 1.95 -12.27 13.61
C HIS A 521 3.19 -11.70 14.31
N VAL A 522 4.03 -10.96 13.59
CA VAL A 522 5.30 -10.44 14.13
C VAL A 522 5.13 -9.08 14.82
N VAL A 523 4.17 -8.26 14.38
CA VAL A 523 4.01 -6.88 14.84
C VAL A 523 2.73 -6.67 15.63
N LEU A 524 1.57 -7.08 15.12
CA LEU A 524 0.28 -6.75 15.75
C LEU A 524 -0.08 -7.68 16.92
N LEU A 525 0.10 -8.99 16.76
CA LEU A 525 -0.21 -9.96 17.82
C LEU A 525 0.65 -9.75 19.07
N PRO A 526 1.98 -9.55 19.00
CA PRO A 526 2.79 -9.32 20.19
C PRO A 526 2.37 -8.05 20.96
N LEU A 527 2.05 -6.95 20.25
CA LEU A 527 1.50 -5.74 20.86
C LEU A 527 0.27 -6.07 21.71
N CYS A 528 -0.70 -6.77 21.10
CA CYS A 528 -1.99 -6.99 21.71
C CYS A 528 -1.92 -8.04 22.82
N LEU A 529 -1.14 -9.11 22.65
CA LEU A 529 -0.92 -10.14 23.66
C LEU A 529 -0.27 -9.55 24.93
N VAL A 530 0.80 -8.78 24.76
CA VAL A 530 1.48 -8.12 25.89
C VAL A 530 0.53 -7.11 26.53
N ASN A 531 -0.16 -6.29 25.75
CA ASN A 531 -1.08 -5.29 26.28
C ASN A 531 -2.25 -5.94 27.05
N CYS A 532 -2.79 -7.07 26.56
CA CYS A 532 -3.78 -7.87 27.29
C CYS A 532 -3.24 -8.29 28.66
N VAL A 533 -1.97 -8.72 28.77
CA VAL A 533 -1.37 -9.07 30.08
C VAL A 533 -1.25 -7.85 31.00
N LEU A 534 -0.88 -6.69 30.46
CA LEU A 534 -0.68 -5.47 31.24
C LEU A 534 -1.99 -4.81 31.72
N THR A 535 -3.11 -5.04 31.03
CA THR A 535 -4.36 -4.28 31.22
C THR A 535 -5.55 -5.11 31.71
N LYS A 536 -5.35 -6.38 32.09
CA LYS A 536 -6.44 -7.23 32.58
C LYS A 536 -7.23 -6.56 33.70
N PRO A 537 -8.56 -6.72 33.74
CA PRO A 537 -9.40 -6.11 34.77
C PRO A 537 -9.33 -6.82 36.13
N PHE A 538 -9.09 -8.13 36.14
CA PHE A 538 -8.95 -8.96 37.36
C PHE A 538 -7.56 -9.55 37.50
#